data_AF-A0A0F8W0T7-F1
#
_entry.id   AF-A0A0F8W0T7-F1
#
_cell.length_a   1.000
_cell.length_b   1.000
_cell.length_c   1.000
_cell.angle_alpha   90.00
_cell.angle_beta   90.00
_cell.angle_gamma   90.00
#
_symmetry.space_group_name_H-M   'P 1'
#
loop_
_entity.id
_entity.type
_entity.pdbx_description
1 polymer ?
#
loop_
_entity_poly.entity_id
_entity_poly.type
_entity_poly.pdbx_seq_one_letter_code
_entity_poly.pdbx_strand_id
1 'polypeptide(L)' 'MVLKKVKTIFKEKGIKPTRFRFKDDIRLGFKGMKVVEVTKFKEVKK' A
#
# COMPACT_ATOMS: atom_id res chain seq x y z
N MET A 1 11.26 13.79 -5.61
CA MET A 1 9.85 13.63 -5.19
C MET A 1 9.80 12.61 -4.07
N VAL A 2 9.05 12.87 -2.99
CA VAL A 2 8.93 11.95 -1.84
C VAL A 2 7.48 11.50 -1.74
N LEU A 3 7.24 10.18 -1.75
CA LEU A 3 5.93 9.59 -1.51
C LEU A 3 5.63 9.60 0.00
N LYS A 4 4.73 10.48 0.44
CA LYS A 4 4.24 10.48 1.83
C LYS A 4 3.05 9.56 1.94
N LYS A 5 3.07 8.65 2.92
CA LYS A 5 1.93 7.80 3.27
C LYS A 5 0.77 8.69 3.71
N VAL A 6 -0.38 8.57 3.05
CA VAL A 6 -1.58 9.33 3.40
C VAL A 6 -2.46 8.51 4.33
N LYS A 7 -2.94 7.37 3.85
CA LYS A 7 -3.92 6.55 4.57
C LYS A 7 -3.86 5.11 4.09
N THR A 8 -4.03 4.19 5.01
CA THR A 8 -4.32 2.78 4.68
C THR A 8 -5.82 2.64 4.53
N ILE A 9 -6.28 2.33 3.31
CA ILE A 9 -7.70 2.23 2.95
C ILE A 9 -8.25 0.87 3.36
N PHE A 10 -7.43 -0.16 3.22
CA PHE A 10 -7.83 -1.53 3.49
C PHE A 10 -6.69 -2.26 4.17
N LYS A 11 -7.02 -3.02 5.22
CA LYS A 11 -6.10 -3.95 5.84
C LYS A 11 -6.88 -5.11 6.43
N GLU A 12 -6.54 -6.31 5.99
CA GLU A 12 -7.12 -7.54 6.53
C GLU A 12 -6.53 -7.81 7.92
N LYS A 13 -7.39 -7.98 8.92
CA LYS A 13 -6.97 -8.09 10.33
C LYS A 13 -6.29 -9.44 10.56
N GLY A 14 -5.12 -9.42 11.21
CA GLY A 14 -4.34 -10.63 11.50
C GLY A 14 -3.50 -11.16 10.33
N ILE A 15 -3.56 -10.53 9.16
CA ILE A 15 -2.83 -10.98 7.97
C ILE A 15 -1.79 -9.94 7.56
N LYS A 16 -0.51 -10.33 7.63
CA LYS A 16 0.61 -9.49 7.14
C LYS A 16 0.89 -9.78 5.66
N PRO A 17 1.04 -8.74 4.82
CA PRO A 17 1.50 -8.92 3.44
C PRO A 17 2.95 -9.43 3.41
N THR A 18 3.24 -10.30 2.45
CA THR A 18 4.58 -10.82 2.16
C THR A 18 5.24 -10.10 0.98
N ARG A 19 4.44 -9.53 0.07
CA ARG A 19 4.91 -8.79 -1.10
C ARG A 19 4.18 -7.47 -1.22
N PHE A 20 4.88 -6.43 -1.67
CA PHE A 20 4.29 -5.14 -1.99
C PHE A 20 4.50 -4.79 -3.45
N ARG A 21 3.50 -4.16 -4.07
CA ARG A 21 3.64 -3.50 -5.37
C ARG A 21 3.06 -2.10 -5.29
N PHE A 22 3.70 -1.17 -5.98
CA PHE A 22 3.14 0.13 -6.24
C PHE A 22 2.45 0.12 -7.59
N LYS A 23 1.27 0.72 -7.63
CA LYS A 23 0.56 1.08 -8.85
C LYS A 23 0.10 2.52 -8.65
N ASP A 24 0.69 3.42 -9.41
CA ASP A 24 0.47 4.86 -9.30
C ASP A 24 0.78 5.36 -7.87
N ASP A 25 -0.19 6.00 -7.23
CA ASP A 25 -0.13 6.52 -5.86
C ASP A 25 -0.57 5.48 -4.80
N ILE A 26 -0.83 4.23 -5.20
CA ILE A 26 -1.33 3.17 -4.32
C ILE A 26 -0.28 2.06 -4.14
N ARG A 27 -0.03 1.69 -2.89
CA ARG A 27 0.72 0.48 -2.52
C ARG A 27 -0.24 -0.64 -2.18
N LEU A 28 -0.14 -1.74 -2.92
CA LEU A 28 -0.85 -2.98 -2.71
C LEU A 28 0.06 -3.98 -1.99
N GLY A 29 -0.33 -4.39 -0.79
CA GLY A 29 0.26 -5.48 -0.04
C GLY A 29 -0.48 -6.78 -0.31
N PHE A 30 0.27 -7.82 -0.67
CA PHE A 30 -0.23 -9.14 -1.05
C PHE A 30 0.20 -10.20 -0.05
N LYS A 31 -0.64 -11.22 0.14
CA LYS A 31 -0.27 -12.50 0.72
C LYS A 31 -0.66 -13.60 -0.27
N GLY A 32 0.34 -14.23 -0.89
CA GLY A 32 0.11 -15.09 -2.05
C GLY A 32 -0.47 -14.29 -3.21
N MET A 33 -1.62 -14.75 -3.75
CA MET A 33 -2.33 -14.07 -4.85
C MET A 33 -3.38 -13.04 -4.38
N LYS A 34 -3.64 -12.94 -3.07
CA LYS A 34 -4.66 -12.03 -2.51
C LYS A 34 -4.05 -10.71 -2.06
N VAL A 35 -4.80 -9.61 -2.27
CA VAL A 35 -4.49 -8.28 -1.71
C VAL A 35 -5.01 -8.23 -0.29
N VAL A 36 -4.12 -7.97 0.68
CA VAL A 36 -4.42 -7.95 2.12
C VAL A 36 -4.21 -6.57 2.74
N GLU A 37 -3.53 -5.66 2.04
CA GLU A 37 -3.32 -4.27 2.48
C GLU A 37 -3.35 -3.32 1.27
N VAL A 38 -4.05 -2.20 1.38
CA VAL A 38 -4.05 -1.13 0.37
C VAL A 38 -3.76 0.18 1.06
N THR A 39 -2.69 0.84 0.65
CA THR A 39 -2.25 2.11 1.23
C THR A 39 -2.08 3.17 0.14
N LYS A 40 -2.71 4.33 0.30
CA LYS A 40 -2.50 5.49 -0.55
C LYS A 40 -1.31 6.31 -0.08
N PHE A 41 -0.52 6.74 -1.03
CA PHE A 41 0.58 7.68 -0.91
C PHE A 41 0.22 8.94 -1.69
N LYS A 42 0.83 10.07 -1.34
CA LYS A 42 0.75 11.30 -2.12
C LYS A 42 2.16 11.70 -2.45
N GLU A 43 2.37 12.03 -3.72
CA GLU A 43 3.62 12.57 -4.17
C GLU A 43 3.74 14.02 -3.74
N VAL A 44 4.84 14.35 -3.05
CA VAL A 44 5.13 15.72 -2.62
C VAL A 44 6.41 16.15 -3.34
N LYS A 45 6.34 17.26 -4.08
CA LYS A 45 7.52 17.97 -4.57
C LYS A 45 8.18 18.65 -3.37
N LYS A 46 9.47 18.39 -3.20
CA LYS A 46 10.25 18.87 -2.06
C LYS A 46 10.47 20.37 -2.20
#